data_AF-A0A8C0VUH2-F1
#
_entry.id   AF-A0A8C0VUH2-F1
#
_cell.length_a   1.000
_cell.length_b   1.000
_cell.length_c   1.000
_cell.angle_alpha   90.00
_cell.angle_beta   90.00
_cell.angle_gamma   90.00
#
_symmetry.space_group_name_H-M   'P 1'
#
loop_
_entity.id
_entity.type
_entity.pdbx_description
1 polymer ?
#
loop_
_entity_poly.entity_id
_entity_poly.type
_entity_poly.pdbx_seq_one_letter_code
_entity_poly.pdbx_strand_id
1 'polypeptide(L)'
;MGFVCADVRHSFCRSVTGSCAGSARHLRPSHPSTTRDSGHSLLEAYKMTSRPCGVCLILNNHNFAKAREGVLEHKHMKDRNGTDVDAAALRNVFTKLHFRVEEYRDLTAEGIRKTVKSFQSKDHEDKDCFVCCILSHGKKGIIYGTVKIYIKTKKLFLFRSLATTFS
;
A
#
# COMPACT_ATOMS: atom_id res chain seq x y z
N MET A 1 -8.63 -18.61 -2.16
CA MET A 1 -8.59 -17.27 -1.54
C MET A 1 -7.27 -16.62 -1.90
N GLY A 2 -7.30 -15.53 -2.68
CA GLY A 2 -6.11 -14.73 -2.96
C GLY A 2 -6.28 -13.38 -2.29
N PHE A 3 -5.79 -13.23 -1.07
CA PHE A 3 -5.63 -11.93 -0.42
C PHE A 3 -4.18 -11.52 -0.61
N VAL A 4 -3.92 -10.53 -1.47
CA VAL A 4 -2.60 -9.89 -1.53
C VAL A 4 -2.79 -8.50 -0.95
N CYS A 5 -2.36 -8.33 0.30
CA CYS A 5 -2.16 -7.02 0.91
C CYS A 5 -0.72 -6.59 0.60
N ALA A 6 -0.54 -5.42 0.02
CA ALA A 6 0.79 -4.90 -0.30
C ALA A 6 1.08 -3.59 0.43
N ASP A 7 2.08 -3.73 1.31
CA ASP A 7 3.17 -2.80 1.68
C ASP A 7 2.84 -1.40 2.19
N VAL A 8 3.09 -1.21 3.48
CA VAL A 8 3.37 0.08 4.15
C VAL A 8 4.88 0.26 4.09
N ARG A 9 5.40 1.01 3.10
CA ARG A 9 6.86 1.20 2.97
C ARG A 9 7.32 2.64 3.22
N HIS A 10 8.37 2.72 4.02
CA HIS A 10 9.09 3.83 4.67
C HIS A 10 9.75 4.87 3.72
N SER A 11 9.20 5.17 2.54
CA SER A 11 9.80 6.20 1.66
C SER A 11 8.75 6.97 0.89
N PHE A 12 7.97 7.76 1.63
CA PHE A 12 7.66 9.10 1.17
C PHE A 12 8.76 10.00 1.76
N CYS A 13 9.88 10.06 1.04
CA CYS A 13 11.11 10.72 1.49
C CYS A 13 10.81 12.20 1.79
N ARG A 14 10.77 12.53 3.08
CA ARG A 14 10.89 13.92 3.54
C ARG A 14 12.29 14.41 3.16
N SER A 15 12.40 15.21 2.10
CA SER A 15 13.37 16.30 2.10
C SER A 15 12.71 17.47 2.82
N VAL A 16 12.79 17.49 4.16
CA VAL A 16 12.56 18.75 4.88
C VAL A 16 13.86 19.52 4.83
N THR A 17 13.93 20.51 3.94
CA THR A 17 14.88 21.61 4.02
C THR A 17 14.55 22.43 5.26
N GLY A 18 15.24 22.16 6.35
CA GLY A 18 15.14 22.91 7.61
C GLY A 18 16.48 23.56 7.94
N SER A 19 16.69 24.78 7.45
CA SER A 19 17.77 25.65 7.90
C SER A 19 17.42 26.17 9.30
N CYS A 20 18.28 25.92 10.28
CA CYS A 20 18.35 26.76 11.47
C CYS A 20 19.83 26.99 11.83
N ALA A 21 20.25 28.25 11.63
CA ALA A 21 21.53 28.79 12.02
C ALA A 21 21.70 28.81 13.55
N GLY A 22 22.96 28.76 14.00
CA GLY A 22 23.34 28.39 15.36
C GLY A 22 23.19 29.44 16.46
N SER A 23 23.49 29.02 17.69
CA SER A 23 24.59 29.56 18.51
C SER A 23 24.63 28.85 19.86
N ALA A 24 25.82 28.38 20.24
CA ALA A 24 26.14 27.85 21.56
C ALA A 24 26.11 28.96 22.63
N ARG A 25 25.77 28.60 23.89
CA ARG A 25 26.47 29.04 25.12
C ARG A 25 26.08 28.20 26.36
N HIS A 26 27.09 28.03 27.19
CA HIS A 26 27.37 27.18 28.37
C HIS A 26 26.62 27.66 29.65
N LEU A 27 26.15 26.82 30.61
CA LEU A 27 26.88 26.29 31.79
C LEU A 27 26.00 25.30 32.64
N ARG A 28 26.66 24.37 33.35
CA ARG A 28 26.20 23.21 34.20
C ARG A 28 26.35 23.55 35.72
N PRO A 29 26.25 22.62 36.73
CA PRO A 29 25.33 21.50 37.08
C PRO A 29 24.96 21.40 38.60
N SER A 30 24.05 20.49 39.00
CA SER A 30 24.06 19.70 40.28
C SER A 30 22.90 18.68 40.26
N HIS A 31 22.91 17.44 40.76
CA HIS A 31 23.87 16.41 41.19
C HIS A 31 23.12 15.03 41.07
N PRO A 32 23.77 13.86 41.20
CA PRO A 32 23.41 12.62 40.51
C PRO A 32 22.47 11.69 41.31
N SER A 33 21.53 11.06 40.61
CA SER A 33 20.95 9.79 41.03
C SER A 33 21.09 8.79 39.88
N THR A 34 22.08 7.92 40.05
CA THR A 34 22.37 6.75 39.22
C THR A 34 21.19 5.78 39.28
N THR A 35 20.41 5.71 38.22
CA THR A 35 19.75 4.47 37.81
C THR A 35 20.04 4.25 36.34
N ARG A 36 20.90 3.26 36.09
CA ARG A 36 21.02 2.60 34.80
C ARG A 36 19.65 2.02 34.48
N ASP A 37 18.95 2.57 33.50
CA ASP A 37 17.87 1.83 32.84
C ASP A 37 18.18 1.73 31.34
N SER A 38 18.89 0.64 31.06
CA SER A 38 18.71 -0.28 29.94
C SER A 38 17.82 0.21 28.80
N GLY A 39 18.44 0.29 27.62
CA GLY A 39 17.76 0.53 26.36
C GLY A 39 16.51 -0.35 26.16
N HIS A 40 15.36 0.31 26.12
CA HIS A 40 14.29 -0.09 25.22
C HIS A 40 14.37 0.87 24.04
N SER A 41 14.75 0.38 22.86
CA SER A 41 14.41 1.09 21.63
C SER A 41 12.89 1.21 21.62
N LEU A 42 12.36 2.40 21.90
CA LEU A 42 10.98 2.72 21.59
C LEU A 42 10.79 2.31 20.13
N LEU A 43 9.99 1.27 19.89
CA LEU A 43 9.66 0.84 18.54
C LEU A 43 9.15 2.09 17.83
N GLU A 44 9.90 2.54 16.82
CA GLU A 44 9.55 3.70 16.02
C GLU A 44 8.27 3.35 15.26
N ALA A 45 7.13 3.67 15.86
CA ALA A 45 5.83 3.38 15.29
C ALA A 45 5.61 4.29 14.07
N TYR A 46 5.03 3.73 13.01
CA TYR A 46 4.61 4.53 11.87
C TYR A 46 3.63 5.61 12.33
N LYS A 47 3.89 6.87 11.94
CA LYS A 47 2.95 7.97 12.11
C LYS A 47 1.64 7.60 11.40
N MET A 48 0.50 7.72 12.07
CA MET A 48 -0.85 7.37 11.58
C MET A 48 -1.90 8.41 12.00
N THR A 49 -1.51 9.68 12.08
CA THR A 49 -2.30 10.78 12.64
C THR A 49 -2.95 11.67 11.58
N SER A 50 -2.51 11.60 10.33
CA SER A 50 -3.07 12.38 9.21
C SER A 50 -4.56 12.08 8.99
N ARG A 51 -5.28 13.05 8.40
CA ARG A 51 -6.71 12.97 8.10
C ARG A 51 -6.96 13.49 6.68
N PRO A 52 -7.24 12.60 5.70
CA PRO A 52 -7.31 11.15 5.84
C PRO A 52 -5.94 10.53 6.19
N CYS A 53 -5.93 9.38 6.89
CA CYS A 53 -4.70 8.64 7.21
C CYS A 53 -3.93 8.29 5.94
N GLY A 54 -4.65 8.10 4.85
CA GLY A 54 -4.13 7.45 3.69
C GLY A 54 -5.19 7.14 2.65
N VAL A 55 -4.76 6.38 1.66
CA VAL A 55 -5.64 5.82 0.63
C VAL A 55 -5.72 4.30 0.81
N CYS A 56 -6.92 3.75 0.76
CA CYS A 56 -7.17 2.32 0.65
C CYS A 56 -7.72 2.02 -0.75
N LEU A 57 -6.90 1.42 -1.60
CA LEU A 57 -7.27 0.97 -2.94
C LEU A 57 -7.80 -0.47 -2.86
N ILE A 58 -9.05 -0.69 -3.24
CA ILE A 58 -9.66 -2.02 -3.32
C ILE A 58 -9.82 -2.39 -4.80
N LEU A 59 -9.15 -3.45 -5.24
CA LEU A 59 -9.27 -4.00 -6.60
C LEU A 59 -10.09 -5.29 -6.52
N ASN A 60 -11.35 -5.22 -6.89
CA ASN A 60 -12.35 -6.27 -6.71
C ASN A 60 -12.70 -6.96 -8.04
N ASN A 61 -12.04 -8.07 -8.35
CA ASN A 61 -12.33 -8.88 -9.53
C ASN A 61 -13.28 -10.04 -9.16
N HIS A 62 -14.49 -9.99 -9.71
CA HIS A 62 -15.56 -10.98 -9.57
C HIS A 62 -15.71 -11.83 -10.82
N ASN A 63 -15.85 -11.20 -11.99
CA ASN A 63 -16.24 -11.84 -13.24
C ASN A 63 -15.01 -12.24 -14.08
N PHE A 64 -14.85 -13.54 -14.28
CA PHE A 64 -13.76 -14.14 -15.05
C PHE A 64 -14.26 -14.85 -16.31
N ALA A 65 -15.48 -14.58 -16.79
CA ALA A 65 -16.02 -15.17 -18.01
C ALA A 65 -15.07 -15.03 -19.20
N LYS A 66 -14.55 -13.82 -19.42
CA LYS A 66 -13.58 -13.54 -20.49
C LYS A 66 -12.21 -14.21 -20.28
N ALA A 67 -11.85 -14.55 -19.04
CA ALA A 67 -10.62 -15.27 -18.75
C ALA A 67 -10.73 -16.77 -19.10
N ARG A 68 -11.96 -17.33 -19.05
CA ARG A 68 -12.26 -18.72 -19.43
C ARG A 68 -12.22 -18.94 -20.95
N GLU A 69 -12.40 -17.89 -21.73
CA GLU A 69 -12.39 -17.97 -23.20
C GLU A 69 -10.97 -18.23 -23.75
N GLY A 70 -10.80 -19.36 -24.44
CA GLY A 70 -9.60 -19.63 -25.25
C GLY A 70 -8.34 -20.07 -24.51
N VAL A 71 -8.40 -20.36 -23.20
CA VAL A 71 -7.26 -20.92 -22.43
C VAL A 71 -7.73 -22.15 -21.64
N LEU A 72 -7.20 -23.33 -21.98
CA LEU A 72 -7.56 -24.60 -21.33
C LEU A 72 -7.38 -24.56 -19.81
N GLU A 73 -6.24 -24.03 -19.35
CA GLU A 73 -5.91 -23.87 -17.93
C GLU A 73 -6.89 -22.98 -17.16
N HIS A 74 -7.62 -22.09 -17.84
CA HIS A 74 -8.56 -21.17 -17.20
C HIS A 74 -10.01 -21.65 -17.26
N LYS A 75 -10.32 -22.75 -17.95
CA LYS A 75 -11.69 -23.28 -18.04
C LYS A 75 -12.33 -23.52 -16.66
N HIS A 76 -11.51 -23.82 -15.65
CA HIS A 76 -11.95 -24.07 -14.28
C HIS A 76 -11.97 -22.82 -13.39
N MET A 77 -11.61 -21.65 -13.91
CA MET A 77 -11.64 -20.39 -13.15
C MET A 77 -13.08 -19.91 -12.97
N LYS A 78 -13.63 -20.19 -11.79
CA LYS A 78 -14.98 -19.77 -11.38
C LYS A 78 -15.03 -18.27 -11.08
N ASP A 79 -16.20 -17.67 -11.24
CA ASP A 79 -16.45 -16.33 -10.74
C ASP A 79 -16.39 -16.31 -9.21
N ARG A 80 -15.94 -15.18 -8.62
CA ARG A 80 -15.67 -15.08 -7.18
C ARG A 80 -16.90 -14.63 -6.39
N ASN A 81 -17.95 -15.44 -6.43
CA ASN A 81 -19.16 -15.21 -5.63
C ASN A 81 -18.80 -15.07 -4.14
N GLY A 82 -19.12 -13.91 -3.56
CA GLY A 82 -18.74 -13.52 -2.19
C GLY A 82 -17.69 -12.39 -2.11
N THR A 83 -16.97 -12.09 -3.18
CA THR A 83 -15.95 -11.01 -3.16
C THR A 83 -16.52 -9.62 -2.84
N ASP A 84 -17.80 -9.39 -3.14
CA ASP A 84 -18.47 -8.13 -2.84
C ASP A 84 -18.73 -7.96 -1.34
N VAL A 85 -18.91 -9.08 -0.63
CA VAL A 85 -19.01 -9.08 0.84
C VAL A 85 -17.64 -8.72 1.43
N ASP A 86 -16.55 -9.30 0.89
CA ASP A 86 -15.18 -8.95 1.29
C ASP A 86 -14.88 -7.46 1.04
N ALA A 87 -15.22 -6.95 -0.15
CA ALA A 87 -15.01 -5.55 -0.51
C ALA A 87 -15.80 -4.58 0.39
N ALA A 88 -17.06 -4.90 0.69
CA ALA A 88 -17.89 -4.11 1.59
C ALA A 88 -17.32 -4.10 3.02
N ALA A 89 -16.86 -5.25 3.52
CA ALA A 89 -16.23 -5.35 4.83
C ALA A 89 -14.94 -4.51 4.90
N LEU A 90 -14.07 -4.60 3.89
CA LEU A 90 -12.85 -3.80 3.80
C LEU A 90 -13.14 -2.31 3.76
N ARG A 91 -14.09 -1.88 2.92
CA ARG A 91 -14.52 -0.49 2.84
C ARG A 91 -14.97 0.01 4.22
N ASN A 92 -15.83 -0.74 4.91
CA ASN A 92 -16.33 -0.36 6.22
C ASN A 92 -15.20 -0.23 7.26
N VAL A 93 -14.24 -1.16 7.26
CA VAL A 93 -13.09 -1.12 8.18
C VAL A 93 -12.20 0.08 7.88
N PHE A 94 -11.78 0.28 6.63
CA PHE A 94 -10.84 1.34 6.28
C PHE A 94 -11.46 2.74 6.36
N THR A 95 -12.76 2.89 6.11
CA THR A 95 -13.48 4.15 6.38
C THR A 95 -13.47 4.48 7.88
N LYS A 96 -13.70 3.50 8.77
CA LYS A 96 -13.61 3.71 10.22
C LYS A 96 -12.20 4.06 10.67
N LEU A 97 -11.18 3.59 9.95
CA LEU A 97 -9.78 3.95 10.16
C LEU A 97 -9.36 5.26 9.45
N HIS A 98 -10.33 6.07 9.00
CA HIS A 98 -10.10 7.37 8.35
C HIS A 98 -9.27 7.32 7.06
N PHE A 99 -9.33 6.21 6.32
CA PHE A 99 -8.80 6.15 4.96
C PHE A 99 -9.80 6.68 3.95
N ARG A 100 -9.29 7.29 2.88
CA ARG A 100 -10.04 7.48 1.65
C ARG A 100 -10.05 6.16 0.88
N VAL A 101 -11.21 5.51 0.80
CA VAL A 101 -11.37 4.23 0.11
C VAL A 101 -11.72 4.47 -1.36
N GLU A 102 -10.99 3.83 -2.27
CA GLU A 102 -11.26 3.82 -3.72
C GLU A 102 -11.38 2.37 -4.20
N GLU A 103 -12.56 1.98 -4.71
CA GLU A 103 -12.83 0.63 -5.22
C GLU A 103 -12.88 0.63 -6.75
N TYR A 104 -12.23 -0.36 -7.37
CA TYR A 104 -12.31 -0.65 -8.80
C TYR A 104 -12.71 -2.10 -9.03
N ARG A 105 -13.60 -2.34 -9.98
CA ARG A 105 -14.17 -3.66 -10.25
C ARG A 105 -13.72 -4.25 -11.57
N ASP A 106 -13.54 -5.56 -11.59
CA ASP A 106 -13.35 -6.39 -12.79
C ASP A 106 -12.26 -5.91 -13.75
N LEU A 107 -11.12 -5.49 -13.20
CA LEU A 107 -9.99 -5.00 -13.96
C LEU A 107 -9.23 -6.11 -14.68
N THR A 108 -8.83 -5.82 -15.91
CA THR A 108 -7.82 -6.61 -16.63
C THR A 108 -6.46 -6.51 -15.92
N ALA A 109 -5.52 -7.41 -16.23
CA ALA A 109 -4.17 -7.30 -15.69
C ALA A 109 -3.47 -5.99 -16.08
N GLU A 110 -3.78 -5.44 -17.25
CA GLU A 110 -3.29 -4.11 -17.61
C GLU A 110 -3.98 -3.01 -16.79
N GLY A 111 -5.29 -3.13 -16.58
CA GLY A 111 -6.07 -2.25 -15.71
C GLY A 111 -5.50 -2.18 -14.30
N ILE A 112 -5.30 -3.33 -13.65
CA ILE A 112 -4.67 -3.42 -12.31
C ILE A 112 -3.32 -2.70 -12.31
N ARG A 113 -2.46 -2.95 -13.30
CA ARG A 113 -1.15 -2.29 -13.40
C ARG A 113 -1.28 -0.78 -13.55
N LYS A 114 -2.16 -0.30 -14.43
CA LYS A 114 -2.37 1.13 -14.67
C LYS A 114 -2.92 1.83 -13.44
N THR A 115 -3.92 1.22 -12.79
CA THR A 115 -4.51 1.73 -11.55
C THR A 115 -3.44 1.82 -10.47
N VAL A 116 -2.76 0.72 -10.13
CA VAL A 116 -1.70 0.75 -9.09
C VAL A 116 -0.62 1.79 -9.43
N LYS A 117 -0.16 1.85 -10.68
CA LYS A 117 0.83 2.84 -11.10
C LYS A 117 0.34 4.28 -10.97
N SER A 118 -0.93 4.55 -11.27
CA SER A 118 -1.54 5.87 -11.08
C SER A 118 -1.53 6.30 -9.61
N PHE A 119 -1.82 5.38 -8.69
CA PHE A 119 -1.71 5.67 -7.26
C PHE A 119 -0.26 5.82 -6.81
N GLN A 120 0.67 5.05 -7.37
CA GLN A 120 2.10 5.22 -7.10
C GLN A 120 2.64 6.58 -7.55
N SER A 121 2.05 7.20 -8.60
CA SER A 121 2.47 8.51 -9.12
C SER A 121 1.73 9.69 -8.51
N LYS A 122 0.76 9.47 -7.63
CA LYS A 122 0.09 10.57 -6.90
C LYS A 122 1.05 11.15 -5.87
N ASP A 123 0.82 12.42 -5.52
CA ASP A 123 1.44 13.00 -4.34
C ASP A 123 0.79 12.44 -3.07
N HIS A 124 1.63 12.07 -2.09
CA HIS A 124 1.23 11.49 -0.80
C HIS A 124 1.93 12.20 0.36
N GLU A 125 2.42 13.43 0.18
CA GLU A 125 3.15 14.16 1.23
C GLU A 125 2.31 14.36 2.49
N ASP A 126 0.99 14.49 2.31
CA ASP A 126 -0.01 14.64 3.35
C ASP A 126 -0.61 13.31 3.84
N LYS A 127 -0.12 12.16 3.36
CA LYS A 127 -0.62 10.82 3.71
C LYS A 127 0.41 10.01 4.47
N ASP A 128 -0.08 9.40 5.54
CA ASP A 128 0.73 8.58 6.42
C ASP A 128 0.81 7.12 5.92
N CYS A 129 -0.20 6.67 5.16
CA CYS A 129 -0.31 5.27 4.76
C CYS A 129 -0.94 5.09 3.38
N PHE A 130 -0.52 4.05 2.68
CA PHE A 130 -1.19 3.53 1.48
C PHE A 130 -1.48 2.06 1.69
N VAL A 131 -2.70 1.63 1.37
CA VAL A 131 -3.14 0.24 1.43
C VAL A 131 -3.69 -0.15 0.07
N CYS A 132 -3.28 -1.31 -0.44
CA CYS A 132 -3.84 -1.91 -1.65
C CYS A 132 -4.35 -3.32 -1.33
N CYS A 133 -5.67 -3.50 -1.41
CA CYS A 133 -6.36 -4.77 -1.25
C CYS A 133 -6.71 -5.32 -2.64
N ILE A 134 -6.11 -6.45 -3.01
CA ILE A 134 -6.40 -7.10 -4.29
C ILE A 134 -7.23 -8.37 -4.05
N LEU A 135 -8.49 -8.32 -4.48
CA LEU A 135 -9.43 -9.42 -4.42
C LEU A 135 -9.53 -10.04 -5.82
N SER A 136 -8.72 -11.05 -6.09
CA SER A 136 -8.73 -11.73 -7.39
C SER A 136 -8.33 -13.20 -7.24
N HIS A 137 -8.40 -13.96 -8.33
CA HIS A 137 -7.66 -15.22 -8.41
C HIS A 137 -6.16 -14.96 -8.40
N GLY A 138 -5.40 -15.92 -7.87
CA GLY A 138 -3.96 -15.84 -7.80
C GLY A 138 -3.33 -17.22 -7.59
N LYS A 139 -2.06 -17.32 -7.96
CA LYS A 139 -1.16 -18.39 -7.52
C LYS A 139 0.06 -17.72 -6.89
N LYS A 140 0.99 -18.48 -6.33
CA LYS A 140 2.22 -17.95 -5.74
C LYS A 140 2.92 -16.98 -6.70
N GLY A 141 2.99 -15.71 -6.32
CA GLY A 141 3.68 -14.66 -7.07
C GLY A 141 2.93 -14.10 -8.29
N ILE A 142 1.67 -14.48 -8.52
CA ILE A 142 0.86 -13.94 -9.63
C ILE A 142 -0.55 -13.55 -9.20
N ILE A 143 -1.07 -12.51 -9.85
CA ILE A 143 -2.43 -11.99 -9.70
C ILE A 143 -3.10 -12.05 -11.09
N TYR A 144 -4.28 -12.65 -11.19
CA TYR A 144 -5.02 -12.70 -12.44
C TYR A 144 -5.87 -11.43 -12.64
N GLY A 145 -5.95 -10.96 -13.88
CA GLY A 145 -7.00 -10.02 -14.29
C GLY A 145 -8.24 -10.75 -14.80
N THR A 146 -9.28 -10.01 -15.14
CA THR A 146 -10.53 -10.56 -15.73
C THR A 146 -10.39 -11.06 -17.17
N VAL A 147 -9.24 -10.82 -17.79
CA VAL A 147 -8.89 -11.24 -19.16
C VAL A 147 -7.53 -11.93 -19.14
N LYS A 148 -7.27 -12.76 -20.17
CA LYS A 148 -6.13 -13.65 -20.54
C LYS A 148 -4.70 -13.42 -20.00
N ILE A 149 -4.42 -12.43 -19.18
CA ILE A 149 -3.11 -12.05 -18.68
C ILE A 149 -3.12 -12.02 -17.14
N TYR A 150 -1.99 -12.36 -16.54
CA TYR A 150 -1.70 -12.19 -15.12
C TYR A 150 -0.54 -11.20 -14.91
N ILE A 151 -0.42 -10.67 -13.70
CA ILE A 151 0.69 -9.81 -13.30
C ILE A 151 1.53 -10.57 -12.28
N LYS A 152 2.86 -10.53 -12.44
CA LYS A 152 3.77 -10.97 -11.38
C LYS A 152 3.72 -9.97 -10.22
N THR A 153 3.39 -10.43 -9.01
CA THR A 153 3.25 -9.58 -7.81
C THR A 153 4.51 -8.73 -7.58
N LYS A 154 5.70 -9.30 -7.77
CA LYS A 154 6.97 -8.57 -7.68
C LYS A 154 7.04 -7.36 -8.62
N LYS A 155 6.50 -7.46 -9.84
CA LYS A 155 6.51 -6.36 -10.83
C LYS A 155 5.46 -5.29 -10.52
N LEU A 156 4.40 -5.64 -9.80
CA LEU A 156 3.32 -4.72 -9.45
C LEU A 156 3.74 -3.73 -8.34
N PHE A 157 4.47 -4.23 -7.34
CA PHE A 157 4.90 -3.44 -6.18
C PHE A 157 6.39 -3.09 -6.18
N LEU A 158 7.11 -3.36 -7.27
CA LEU A 158 8.46 -2.85 -7.43
C LEU A 158 8.36 -1.35 -7.73
N PHE A 159 8.40 -0.55 -6.66
CA PHE A 159 8.69 0.87 -6.76
C PHE A 159 10.09 0.98 -7.37
N ARG A 160 10.15 1.46 -8.61
CA ARG A 160 11.42 2.03 -9.09
C ARG A 160 11.62 3.25 -8.20
N SER A 161 12.61 3.17 -7.31
CA SER A 161 13.22 4.38 -6.77
C SER A 161 13.73 5.13 -8.00
N LEU A 162 12.94 6.07 -8.51
CA LEU A 162 13.49 7.12 -9.32
C LEU A 162 14.26 7.94 -8.29
N ALA A 163 15.53 7.56 -8.07
CA ALA A 163 16.49 8.49 -7.54
C ALA A 163 16.38 9.71 -8.45
N THR A 164 15.80 10.78 -7.93
CA THR A 164 15.84 12.09 -8.54
C THR A 164 17.32 12.40 -8.71
N THR A 165 17.85 12.24 -9.92
CA THR A 165 19.11 12.88 -10.27
C THR A 165 18.82 14.37 -10.20
N PHE A 166 19.15 14.98 -9.06
CA PHE A 166 19.48 16.39 -9.05
C PHE A 166 20.64 16.58 -10.02
N SER A 167 20.56 17.68 -10.77
CA SER A 167 21.41 18.03 -11.92
C SER A 167 22.90 17.92 -11.67
#